data_AF-A0A959C9D9-F1
#
_entry.id   AF-A0A959C9D9-F1
#
_cell.length_a   1.000
_cell.length_b   1.000
_cell.length_c   1.000
_cell.angle_alpha   90.00
_cell.angle_beta   90.00
_cell.angle_gamma   90.00
#
_symmetry.space_group_name_H-M   'P 1'
#
loop_
_entity.id
_entity.type
_entity.pdbx_description
1 polymer ?
#
loop_
_entity_poly.entity_id
_entity_poly.type
_entity_poly.pdbx_seq_one_letter_code
_entity_poly.pdbx_strand_id
1 'polypeptide(L)'
;MKILASILIAVFFTQTASAIDQYQPGDTLYVWAGSGLVLRKSYTLNSAKLRSIPYGTMLIARNYAGDKRTEVEAVPGFTANGEKMPPVTLRGDFAQVIFRGDTGYVYDGYLSKMPALKRTVNPSNSKPECEYFTVWADRCFGLVAEHHTGSGQHGDYSTGRWVYANGMSLSTWTEKSGEGRIILPDVSMEEAFLMFN
;
A
#
# COMPACT_ATOMS: atom_id res chain seq x y z
N MET A 1 17.25 -28.76 51.82
CA MET A 1 16.20 -29.02 50.82
C MET A 1 16.12 -27.84 49.88
N LYS A 2 16.30 -28.09 48.58
CA LYS A 2 16.18 -27.13 47.48
C LYS A 2 14.73 -26.66 47.37
N ILE A 3 14.47 -25.44 46.89
CA ILE A 3 13.64 -25.19 45.68
C ILE A 3 13.50 -23.67 45.41
N LEU A 4 14.05 -23.32 44.25
CA LEU A 4 13.67 -22.33 43.23
C LEU A 4 13.40 -20.87 43.60
N ALA A 5 14.37 -20.03 43.22
CA ALA A 5 14.16 -18.65 42.80
C ALA A 5 13.46 -18.61 41.44
N SER A 6 12.26 -18.04 41.38
CA SER A 6 11.53 -17.79 40.13
C SER A 6 12.03 -16.48 39.50
N ILE A 7 12.81 -16.60 38.43
CA ILE A 7 13.21 -15.47 37.58
C ILE A 7 12.10 -15.27 36.54
N LEU A 8 11.36 -14.17 36.65
CA LEU A 8 10.41 -13.71 35.64
C LEU A 8 11.20 -12.93 34.58
N ILE A 9 11.64 -13.60 33.52
CA ILE A 9 12.21 -12.94 32.32
C ILE A 9 11.04 -12.38 31.51
N ALA A 10 10.74 -11.10 31.69
CA ALA A 10 9.91 -10.32 30.78
C ALA A 10 10.77 -9.92 29.58
N VAL A 11 10.74 -10.74 28.52
CA VAL A 11 11.34 -10.35 27.24
C VAL A 11 10.47 -9.29 26.60
N PHE A 12 10.80 -8.02 26.83
CA PHE A 12 10.36 -6.93 25.96
C PHE A 12 11.08 -7.07 24.62
N PHE A 13 10.57 -7.94 23.75
CA PHE A 13 10.82 -7.81 22.33
C PHE A 13 10.08 -6.54 21.89
N THR A 14 10.78 -5.40 21.92
CA THR A 14 10.39 -4.25 21.09
C THR A 14 10.61 -4.68 19.65
N GLN A 15 9.64 -5.39 19.08
CA GLN A 15 9.55 -5.48 17.63
C GLN A 15 9.30 -4.05 17.16
N THR A 16 10.34 -3.43 16.61
CA THR A 16 10.16 -2.28 15.73
C THR A 16 9.37 -2.82 14.55
N ALA A 17 8.04 -2.76 14.64
CA ALA A 17 7.14 -3.10 13.55
C ALA A 17 7.25 -2.01 12.49
N SER A 18 8.34 -2.05 11.73
CA SER A 18 8.44 -1.37 10.46
C SER A 18 7.54 -2.15 9.50
N ALA A 19 6.33 -1.66 9.25
CA ALA A 19 5.35 -2.38 8.44
C ALA A 19 5.80 -2.55 6.98
N ILE A 20 6.81 -1.81 6.50
CA ILE A 20 7.41 -1.98 5.17
C ILE A 20 8.35 -3.20 5.06
N ASP A 21 8.63 -3.89 6.18
CA ASP A 21 9.90 -4.60 6.35
C ASP A 21 9.91 -6.06 5.88
N GLN A 22 8.77 -6.70 5.58
CA GLN A 22 8.71 -8.16 5.39
C GLN A 22 7.85 -8.61 4.21
N TYR A 23 8.36 -8.38 3.01
CA TYR A 23 8.03 -9.25 1.88
C TYR A 23 8.99 -10.45 1.91
N GLN A 24 8.50 -11.64 1.60
CA GLN A 24 9.31 -12.87 1.54
C GLN A 24 9.48 -13.36 0.10
N PRO A 25 10.60 -14.06 -0.22
CA PRO A 25 10.72 -14.73 -1.51
C PRO A 25 9.49 -15.62 -1.77
N GLY A 26 8.84 -15.40 -2.91
CA GLY A 26 7.58 -16.05 -3.26
C GLY A 26 6.34 -15.16 -3.08
N ASP A 27 6.45 -14.03 -2.36
CA ASP A 27 5.35 -13.09 -2.21
C ASP A 27 4.90 -12.53 -3.56
N THR A 28 3.59 -12.38 -3.68
CA THR A 28 2.96 -11.71 -4.82
C THR A 28 2.84 -10.23 -4.51
N LEU A 29 3.42 -9.40 -5.38
CA LEU A 29 3.43 -7.95 -5.26
C LEU A 29 2.88 -7.30 -6.52
N TYR A 30 2.22 -6.16 -6.38
CA TYR A 30 1.62 -5.42 -7.48
C TYR A 30 2.33 -4.08 -7.68
N VAL A 31 2.51 -3.69 -8.94
CA VAL A 31 3.11 -2.40 -9.29
C VAL A 31 2.08 -1.28 -9.10
N TRP A 32 2.34 -0.36 -8.17
CA TRP A 32 1.48 0.79 -7.88
C TRP A 32 1.97 2.11 -8.48
N ALA A 33 3.20 2.16 -9.01
CA ALA A 33 3.69 3.33 -9.74
C ALA A 33 2.85 3.58 -11.00
N GLY A 34 2.18 4.73 -11.08
CA GLY A 34 1.29 5.05 -12.20
C GLY A 34 1.97 5.07 -13.56
N SER A 35 3.25 5.45 -13.61
CA SER A 35 4.11 5.40 -14.80
C SER A 35 4.71 4.01 -15.08
N GLY A 36 4.41 3.03 -14.24
CA GLY A 36 5.10 1.76 -14.17
C GLY A 36 6.43 1.83 -13.41
N LEU A 37 7.08 0.68 -13.26
CA LEU A 37 8.39 0.55 -12.63
C LEU A 37 9.46 0.18 -13.64
N VAL A 38 10.66 0.69 -13.44
CA VAL A 38 11.81 0.32 -14.28
C VAL A 38 12.46 -0.94 -13.69
N LEU A 39 12.51 -2.00 -14.48
CA LEU A 39 13.36 -3.17 -14.22
C LEU A 39 14.80 -2.81 -14.53
N ARG A 40 15.69 -3.08 -13.57
CA ARG A 40 17.09 -2.67 -13.61
C ARG A 40 18.04 -3.85 -13.50
N LYS A 41 19.24 -3.68 -14.04
CA LYS A 41 20.28 -4.71 -13.98
C LYS A 41 20.85 -4.93 -12.57
N SER A 42 20.81 -3.91 -11.72
CA SER A 42 21.30 -3.97 -10.34
C SER A 42 20.37 -3.22 -9.39
N TYR A 43 20.51 -3.45 -8.08
CA TYR A 43 19.67 -2.87 -7.02
C TYR A 43 20.01 -1.40 -6.70
N THR A 44 20.17 -0.57 -7.74
CA THR A 44 20.44 0.86 -7.60
C THR A 44 19.67 1.67 -8.63
N LEU A 45 19.25 2.89 -8.27
CA LEU A 45 18.48 3.79 -9.15
C LEU A 45 19.25 4.24 -10.40
N ASN A 46 20.58 4.14 -10.41
CA ASN A 46 21.44 4.57 -11.52
C ASN A 46 21.90 3.41 -12.41
N SER A 47 21.57 2.17 -12.06
CA SER A 47 21.94 1.01 -12.87
C SER A 47 21.17 0.97 -14.19
N ALA A 48 21.73 0.22 -15.15
CA ALA A 48 21.19 0.07 -16.49
C ALA A 48 19.72 -0.36 -16.45
N LYS A 49 18.89 0.37 -17.21
CA LYS A 49 17.47 0.07 -17.40
C LYS A 49 17.35 -1.09 -18.38
N LEU A 50 16.65 -2.13 -17.98
CA LEU A 50 16.34 -3.26 -18.85
C LEU A 50 15.01 -3.02 -19.57
N ARG A 51 13.98 -2.62 -18.81
CA ARG A 51 12.59 -2.56 -19.30
C ARG A 51 11.70 -1.75 -18.35
N SER A 52 10.56 -1.27 -18.86
CA SER A 52 9.45 -0.78 -18.03
C SER A 52 8.41 -1.88 -17.77
N ILE A 53 7.95 -1.96 -16.53
CA ILE A 53 6.91 -2.85 -16.02
C ILE A 53 5.65 -2.01 -15.79
N PRO A 54 4.53 -2.28 -16.48
CA PRO A 54 3.32 -1.48 -16.36
C PRO A 54 2.71 -1.47 -14.95
N TYR A 55 1.98 -0.40 -14.64
CA TYR A 55 1.09 -0.32 -13.48
C TYR A 55 0.14 -1.53 -13.40
N GLY A 56 -0.15 -1.99 -12.19
CA GLY A 56 -1.02 -3.12 -11.91
C GLY A 56 -0.43 -4.50 -12.26
N THR A 57 0.78 -4.55 -12.80
CA THR A 57 1.46 -5.83 -13.08
C THR A 57 1.67 -6.59 -11.77
N MET A 58 1.24 -7.83 -11.75
CA MET A 58 1.54 -8.79 -10.69
C MET A 58 2.95 -9.35 -10.89
N LEU A 59 3.77 -9.31 -9.85
CA LEU A 59 5.14 -9.79 -9.81
C LEU A 59 5.28 -10.80 -8.67
N ILE A 60 6.18 -11.76 -8.85
CA ILE A 60 6.61 -12.68 -7.79
C ILE A 60 8.00 -12.24 -7.36
N ALA A 61 8.14 -11.84 -6.11
CA ALA A 61 9.44 -11.49 -5.55
C ALA A 61 10.31 -12.76 -5.42
N ARG A 62 11.56 -12.67 -5.88
CA ARG A 62 12.52 -13.79 -5.81
C ARG A 62 13.54 -13.63 -4.70
N ASN A 63 13.99 -12.40 -4.52
CA ASN A 63 14.93 -12.04 -3.48
C ASN A 63 14.82 -10.53 -3.22
N TYR A 64 15.47 -10.07 -2.16
CA TYR A 64 15.57 -8.66 -1.81
C TYR A 64 17.03 -8.30 -1.68
N ALA A 65 17.40 -7.12 -2.16
CA ALA A 65 18.78 -6.67 -2.16
C ALA A 65 18.86 -5.21 -1.74
N GLY A 66 19.57 -4.96 -0.65
CA GLY A 66 19.95 -3.64 -0.13
C GLY A 66 19.83 -3.57 1.40
N ASP A 67 19.92 -2.36 1.94
CA ASP A 67 19.86 -2.06 3.37
C ASP A 67 18.72 -1.10 3.74
N LYS A 68 17.69 -0.99 2.89
CA LYS A 68 16.50 -0.14 3.07
C LYS A 68 16.78 1.34 3.24
N ARG A 69 17.70 1.87 2.45
CA ARG A 69 18.09 3.30 2.49
C ARG A 69 17.83 4.05 1.20
N THR A 70 17.13 3.44 0.24
CA THR A 70 16.83 4.12 -1.03
C THR A 70 15.61 5.01 -0.85
N GLU A 71 15.83 6.30 -0.96
CA GLU A 71 14.82 7.35 -0.88
C GLU A 71 14.45 7.82 -2.28
N VAL A 72 13.15 7.85 -2.57
CA VAL A 72 12.60 8.35 -3.85
C VAL A 72 11.52 9.39 -3.53
N GLU A 73 11.70 10.60 -4.06
CA GLU A 73 10.68 11.65 -4.00
C GLU A 73 9.42 11.18 -4.75
N ALA A 74 8.29 11.11 -4.05
CA ALA A 74 7.00 10.70 -4.59
C ALA A 74 6.09 11.89 -4.87
N VAL A 75 6.16 12.92 -4.02
CA VAL A 75 5.47 14.20 -4.23
C VAL A 75 6.48 15.32 -4.03
N PRO A 76 6.65 16.22 -5.02
CA PRO A 76 7.55 17.36 -4.86
C PRO A 76 7.04 18.30 -3.78
N GLY A 77 7.97 18.98 -3.10
CA GLY A 77 7.61 20.03 -2.16
C GLY A 77 6.84 21.16 -2.85
N PHE A 78 5.89 21.76 -2.15
CA PHE A 78 5.03 22.82 -2.68
C PHE A 78 4.71 23.87 -1.62
N THR A 79 4.18 25.02 -2.03
CA THR A 79 3.73 26.07 -1.12
C THR A 79 2.21 26.08 -1.06
N ALA A 80 1.63 26.01 0.14
CA ALA A 80 0.20 26.16 0.38
C ALA A 80 -0.04 27.17 1.50
N ASN A 81 -0.98 28.10 1.29
CA ASN A 81 -1.33 29.15 2.25
C ASN A 81 -0.12 29.97 2.76
N GLY A 82 0.90 30.16 1.92
CA GLY A 82 2.14 30.88 2.28
C GLY A 82 3.17 30.04 3.03
N GLU A 83 2.88 28.78 3.35
CA GLU A 83 3.79 27.86 4.03
C GLU A 83 4.43 26.88 3.03
N LYS A 84 5.73 26.60 3.22
CA LYS A 84 6.46 25.60 2.43
C LYS A 84 6.24 24.21 3.01
N MET A 85 5.60 23.34 2.23
CA MET A 85 5.46 21.92 2.53
C MET A 85 6.67 21.15 1.96
N PRO A 86 7.33 20.30 2.75
CA PRO A 86 8.44 19.49 2.27
C PRO A 86 7.94 18.43 1.26
N PRO A 87 8.85 17.89 0.41
CA PRO A 87 8.51 16.76 -0.43
C PRO A 87 8.11 15.54 0.42
N VAL A 88 7.25 14.69 -0.15
CA VAL A 88 6.99 13.36 0.39
C VAL A 88 7.93 12.38 -0.28
N THR A 89 8.70 11.67 0.55
CA THR A 89 9.71 10.72 0.11
C THR A 89 9.29 9.33 0.53
N LEU A 90 9.27 8.40 -0.42
CA LEU A 90 9.11 6.98 -0.14
C LEU A 90 10.48 6.39 0.16
N ARG A 91 10.50 5.53 1.18
CA ARG A 91 11.66 4.73 1.55
C ARG A 91 11.43 3.31 1.07
N GLY A 92 12.48 2.72 0.55
CA GLY A 92 12.41 1.36 0.06
C GLY A 92 13.77 0.82 -0.28
N ASP A 93 13.72 -0.34 -0.89
CA ASP A 93 14.84 -1.10 -1.37
C ASP A 93 14.56 -1.66 -2.77
N PHE A 94 15.20 -2.76 -3.14
CA PHE A 94 14.97 -3.42 -4.41
C PHE A 94 14.53 -4.87 -4.26
N ALA A 95 13.41 -5.20 -4.90
CA ALA A 95 12.97 -6.56 -5.10
C ALA A 95 13.55 -7.11 -6.41
N GLN A 96 14.17 -8.29 -6.34
CA GLN A 96 14.53 -9.05 -7.53
C GLN A 96 13.29 -9.76 -8.08
N VAL A 97 13.02 -9.60 -9.37
CA VAL A 97 11.86 -10.18 -10.05
C VAL A 97 12.28 -10.74 -11.42
N ILE A 98 11.44 -11.61 -11.97
CA ILE A 98 11.52 -12.04 -13.37
C ILE A 98 10.32 -11.46 -14.10
N PHE A 99 10.57 -10.70 -15.17
CA PHE A 99 9.51 -10.13 -15.99
C PHE A 99 9.80 -10.35 -17.47
N ARG A 100 8.91 -11.09 -18.15
CA ARG A 100 9.03 -11.41 -19.59
C ARG A 100 10.40 -12.02 -19.99
N GLY A 101 10.96 -12.85 -19.11
CA GLY A 101 12.24 -13.54 -19.33
C GLY A 101 13.47 -12.79 -18.79
N ASP A 102 13.33 -11.50 -18.45
CA ASP A 102 14.42 -10.72 -17.87
C ASP A 102 14.43 -10.85 -16.35
N THR A 103 15.57 -11.20 -15.76
CA THR A 103 15.82 -11.12 -14.32
C THR A 103 16.44 -9.76 -13.99
N GLY A 104 15.86 -9.04 -13.04
CA GLY A 104 16.38 -7.75 -12.62
C GLY A 104 15.77 -7.28 -11.30
N TYR A 105 16.00 -6.02 -10.99
CA TYR A 105 15.64 -5.37 -9.73
C TYR A 105 14.66 -4.23 -9.98
N VAL A 106 13.65 -4.10 -9.14
CA VAL A 106 12.68 -3.00 -9.14
C VAL A 106 12.67 -2.34 -7.78
N TYR A 107 12.50 -1.01 -7.75
CA TYR A 107 12.38 -0.29 -6.49
C TYR A 107 11.05 -0.66 -5.82
N ASP A 108 11.10 -1.16 -4.58
CA ASP A 108 9.96 -1.76 -3.89
C ASP A 108 9.04 -0.76 -3.19
N GLY A 109 9.44 0.51 -3.06
CA GLY A 109 8.61 1.57 -2.47
C GLY A 109 7.31 1.84 -3.25
N TYR A 110 7.17 1.31 -4.47
CA TYR A 110 5.93 1.31 -5.25
C TYR A 110 5.39 -0.09 -5.51
N LEU A 111 5.77 -1.07 -4.69
CA LEU A 111 5.19 -2.40 -4.67
C LEU A 111 4.29 -2.54 -3.45
N SER A 112 3.21 -3.31 -3.58
CA SER A 112 2.33 -3.65 -2.46
C SER A 112 1.82 -5.08 -2.57
N LYS A 113 1.53 -5.71 -1.43
CA LYS A 113 0.75 -6.96 -1.38
C LYS A 113 -0.71 -6.74 -1.79
N MET A 114 -1.21 -5.50 -1.68
CA MET A 114 -2.55 -5.14 -2.09
C MET A 114 -2.63 -5.04 -3.62
N PRO A 115 -3.63 -5.69 -4.26
CA PRO A 115 -3.83 -5.55 -5.70
C PRO A 115 -4.09 -4.10 -6.08
N ALA A 116 -3.54 -3.66 -7.21
CA ALA A 116 -3.74 -2.30 -7.70
C ALA A 116 -5.23 -1.99 -8.02
N LEU A 117 -5.60 -0.73 -7.81
CA LEU A 117 -6.86 -0.18 -8.31
C LEU A 117 -6.92 -0.29 -9.83
N LYS A 118 -8.07 -0.67 -10.38
CA LYS A 118 -8.31 -0.53 -11.82
C LYS A 118 -8.38 0.94 -12.16
N ARG A 119 -7.68 1.32 -13.23
CA ARG A 119 -7.69 2.66 -13.80
C ARG A 119 -8.38 2.62 -15.15
N THR A 120 -9.34 3.51 -15.35
CA THR A 120 -9.99 3.77 -16.63
C THR A 120 -9.66 5.17 -17.09
N VAL A 121 -9.45 5.37 -18.39
CA VAL A 121 -9.31 6.72 -18.93
C VAL A 121 -10.71 7.20 -19.31
N ASN A 122 -11.17 8.28 -18.69
CA ASN A 122 -12.42 8.89 -19.09
C ASN A 122 -12.22 9.58 -20.46
N PRO A 123 -12.97 9.22 -21.51
CA PRO A 123 -12.81 9.79 -22.84
C PRO A 123 -13.02 11.31 -22.89
N SER A 124 -13.75 11.89 -21.94
CA SER A 124 -14.12 13.31 -21.93
C SER A 124 -13.03 14.24 -21.40
N ASN A 125 -12.17 13.75 -20.49
CA ASN A 125 -11.17 14.59 -19.81
C ASN A 125 -9.75 14.01 -19.84
N SER A 126 -9.56 12.81 -20.42
CA SER A 126 -8.29 12.09 -20.51
C SER A 126 -7.58 11.88 -19.16
N LYS A 127 -8.28 12.05 -18.05
CA LYS A 127 -7.75 11.79 -16.71
C LYS A 127 -7.99 10.32 -16.34
N PRO A 128 -7.03 9.69 -15.65
CA PRO A 128 -7.25 8.38 -15.08
C PRO A 128 -8.27 8.51 -13.94
N GLU A 129 -9.35 7.74 -14.04
CA GLU A 129 -10.31 7.51 -12.97
C GLU A 129 -10.01 6.15 -12.35
N CYS A 130 -9.82 6.14 -11.03
CA CYS A 130 -9.67 4.91 -10.27
C CYS A 130 -11.06 4.37 -9.91
N GLU A 131 -11.21 3.05 -9.90
CA GLU A 131 -12.42 2.42 -9.36
C GLU A 131 -12.64 2.83 -7.90
N TYR A 132 -13.91 2.87 -7.46
CA TYR A 132 -14.23 3.17 -6.06
C TYR A 132 -13.63 2.12 -5.11
N PHE A 133 -13.21 2.57 -3.93
CA PHE A 133 -12.52 1.70 -2.96
C PHE A 133 -13.36 0.49 -2.52
N THR A 134 -14.69 0.64 -2.40
CA THR A 134 -15.61 -0.47 -2.12
C THR A 134 -15.65 -1.50 -3.26
N VAL A 135 -15.72 -1.03 -4.51
CA VAL A 135 -15.69 -1.90 -5.70
C VAL A 135 -14.36 -2.64 -5.81
N TRP A 136 -13.25 -1.95 -5.56
CA TRP A 136 -11.92 -2.56 -5.49
C TRP A 136 -11.85 -3.66 -4.43
N ALA A 137 -12.33 -3.35 -3.22
CA ALA A 137 -12.29 -4.26 -2.10
C ALA A 137 -13.15 -5.51 -2.30
N ASP A 138 -14.36 -5.34 -2.83
CA ASP A 138 -15.25 -6.45 -3.21
C ASP A 138 -14.57 -7.35 -4.23
N ARG A 139 -13.98 -6.75 -5.27
CA ARG A 139 -13.30 -7.48 -6.35
C ARG A 139 -12.07 -8.24 -5.86
N CYS A 140 -11.31 -7.68 -4.93
CA CYS A 140 -10.02 -8.22 -4.52
C CYS A 140 -10.13 -9.20 -3.35
N PHE A 141 -11.08 -8.97 -2.44
CA PHE A 141 -11.12 -9.69 -1.16
C PHE A 141 -12.49 -10.30 -0.87
N GLY A 142 -13.57 -9.80 -1.47
CA GLY A 142 -14.93 -10.25 -1.23
C GLY A 142 -15.51 -9.73 0.08
N LEU A 143 -16.72 -9.20 0.01
CA LEU A 143 -17.51 -8.75 1.16
C LEU A 143 -17.91 -9.95 2.03
N VAL A 144 -17.67 -9.84 3.33
CA VAL A 144 -18.04 -10.87 4.32
C VAL A 144 -19.19 -10.39 5.20
N ALA A 145 -19.23 -9.11 5.55
CA ALA A 145 -20.31 -8.54 6.34
C ALA A 145 -20.56 -7.08 5.95
N GLU A 146 -21.84 -6.70 6.00
CA GLU A 146 -22.31 -5.34 5.76
C GLU A 146 -23.37 -4.99 6.80
N HIS A 147 -23.24 -3.81 7.41
CA HIS A 147 -24.17 -3.29 8.38
C HIS A 147 -24.51 -1.84 8.07
N HIS A 148 -25.80 -1.54 8.00
CA HIS A 148 -26.32 -0.20 7.83
C HIS A 148 -27.20 0.18 9.01
N THR A 149 -27.09 1.40 9.49
CA THR A 149 -28.08 1.98 10.42
C THR A 149 -28.45 3.39 9.94
N GLY A 150 -29.70 3.80 10.16
CA GLY A 150 -30.19 5.11 9.74
C GLY A 150 -31.05 5.12 8.48
N SER A 151 -31.55 6.31 8.10
CA SER A 151 -32.53 6.50 7.01
C SER A 151 -31.89 6.85 5.66
N GLY A 152 -30.59 7.18 5.62
CA GLY A 152 -29.87 7.62 4.42
C GLY A 152 -30.32 8.98 3.86
N GLN A 153 -31.18 9.72 4.56
CA GLN A 153 -31.61 11.07 4.16
C GLN A 153 -30.63 12.14 4.64
N HIS A 154 -30.46 13.21 3.84
CA HIS A 154 -29.54 14.30 4.17
C HIS A 154 -29.98 15.03 5.46
N GLY A 155 -29.10 15.05 6.46
CA GLY A 155 -29.37 15.61 7.79
C GLY A 155 -29.77 14.57 8.84
N ASP A 156 -30.10 13.35 8.43
CA ASP A 156 -30.35 12.23 9.33
C ASP A 156 -29.06 11.45 9.59
N TYR A 157 -28.99 10.84 10.78
CA TYR A 157 -27.93 9.91 11.13
C TYR A 157 -27.99 8.67 10.24
N SER A 158 -26.89 8.37 9.53
CA SER A 158 -26.69 7.08 8.89
C SER A 158 -25.24 6.60 8.94
N THR A 159 -25.06 5.31 9.22
CA THR A 159 -23.75 4.64 9.19
C THR A 159 -23.78 3.43 8.30
N GLY A 160 -22.66 3.19 7.62
CA GLY A 160 -22.38 1.97 6.88
C GLY A 160 -21.10 1.34 7.39
N ARG A 161 -21.05 0.01 7.47
CA ARG A 161 -19.82 -0.73 7.77
C ARG A 161 -19.72 -1.94 6.87
N TRP A 162 -18.58 -2.07 6.20
CA TRP A 162 -18.23 -3.19 5.33
C TRP A 162 -16.99 -3.88 5.88
N VAL A 163 -17.01 -5.22 5.94
CA VAL A 163 -15.89 -6.06 6.36
C VAL A 163 -15.60 -7.06 5.25
N TYR A 164 -14.33 -7.18 4.87
CA TYR A 164 -13.87 -7.98 3.75
C TYR A 164 -13.05 -9.18 4.21
N ALA A 165 -12.92 -10.21 3.37
CA ALA A 165 -12.31 -11.48 3.78
C ALA A 165 -10.82 -11.38 4.14
N ASN A 166 -10.12 -10.36 3.65
CA ASN A 166 -8.73 -10.09 4.04
C ASN A 166 -8.60 -9.38 5.39
N GLY A 167 -9.70 -9.14 6.13
CA GLY A 167 -9.71 -8.42 7.40
C GLY A 167 -9.83 -6.90 7.28
N MET A 168 -9.87 -6.37 6.05
CA MET A 168 -10.11 -4.95 5.83
C MET A 168 -11.51 -4.56 6.30
N SER A 169 -11.66 -3.34 6.81
CA SER A 169 -12.99 -2.75 7.01
C SER A 169 -13.07 -1.29 6.59
N LEU A 170 -14.24 -0.93 6.07
CA LEU A 170 -14.64 0.45 5.79
C LEU A 170 -15.81 0.78 6.70
N SER A 171 -15.82 1.97 7.28
CA SER A 171 -16.95 2.49 8.03
C SER A 171 -17.21 3.92 7.60
N THR A 172 -18.47 4.28 7.43
CA THR A 172 -18.91 5.63 7.15
C THR A 172 -19.89 6.07 8.23
N TRP A 173 -19.83 7.35 8.54
CA TRP A 173 -20.74 8.02 9.45
C TRP A 173 -21.20 9.29 8.77
N THR A 174 -22.51 9.49 8.65
CA THR A 174 -23.09 10.68 8.03
C THR A 174 -24.19 11.22 8.92
N GLU A 175 -24.12 12.52 9.20
CA GLU A 175 -25.19 13.29 9.82
C GLU A 175 -25.33 14.61 9.05
N LYS A 176 -24.81 15.71 9.62
CA LYS A 176 -24.62 17.01 8.96
C LYS A 176 -23.30 17.09 8.17
N SER A 177 -22.37 16.17 8.46
CA SER A 177 -21.09 15.98 7.79
C SER A 177 -20.84 14.48 7.62
N GLY A 178 -19.96 14.13 6.67
CA GLY A 178 -19.52 12.75 6.46
C GLY A 178 -18.14 12.50 7.05
N GLU A 179 -17.99 11.38 7.74
CA GLU A 179 -16.70 10.82 8.16
C GLU A 179 -16.59 9.40 7.58
N GLY A 180 -15.37 9.02 7.20
CA GLY A 180 -15.03 7.68 6.76
C GLY A 180 -13.80 7.16 7.48
N ARG A 181 -13.81 5.89 7.85
CA ARG A 181 -12.68 5.17 8.43
C ARG A 181 -12.38 3.94 7.61
N ILE A 182 -11.12 3.76 7.24
CA ILE A 182 -10.61 2.54 6.61
C ILE A 182 -9.62 1.90 7.59
N ILE A 183 -9.75 0.59 7.80
CA ILE A 183 -8.78 -0.23 8.52
C ILE A 183 -8.20 -1.21 7.51
N LEU A 184 -6.91 -1.07 7.23
CA LEU A 184 -6.13 -1.97 6.36
C LEU A 184 -5.23 -2.85 7.24
N PRO A 185 -5.43 -4.18 7.28
CA PRO A 185 -4.52 -5.08 7.97
C PRO A 185 -3.22 -5.23 7.19
N ASP A 186 -2.11 -5.34 7.91
CA ASP A 186 -0.79 -5.69 7.38
C ASP A 186 -0.30 -4.80 6.22
N VAL A 187 -0.68 -3.52 6.24
CA VAL A 187 -0.27 -2.50 5.26
C VAL A 187 0.75 -1.55 5.88
N SER A 188 1.84 -1.30 5.15
CA SER A 188 2.85 -0.31 5.51
C SER A 188 2.40 1.13 5.28
N MET A 189 3.11 2.10 5.85
CA MET A 189 2.79 3.52 5.61
C MET A 189 2.98 3.89 4.15
N GLU A 190 4.01 3.33 3.52
CA GLU A 190 4.31 3.50 2.11
C GLU A 190 3.24 2.85 1.24
N GLU A 191 2.80 1.63 1.55
CA GLU A 191 1.66 1.02 0.85
C GLU A 191 0.37 1.83 1.03
N ALA A 192 0.08 2.34 2.23
CA ALA A 192 -1.03 3.24 2.45
C ALA A 192 -0.91 4.50 1.60
N PHE A 193 0.27 5.10 1.52
CA PHE A 193 0.53 6.24 0.63
C PHE A 193 0.22 5.91 -0.83
N LEU A 194 0.62 4.74 -1.33
CA LEU A 194 0.33 4.30 -2.70
C LEU A 194 -1.17 4.20 -3.00
N MET A 195 -1.98 3.89 -1.98
CA MET A 195 -3.43 3.70 -2.12
C MET A 195 -4.22 5.01 -2.06
N PHE A 196 -3.68 6.05 -1.42
CA PHE A 196 -4.40 7.29 -1.13
C PHE A 196 -3.81 8.54 -1.79
N ASN A 197 -2.73 8.41 -2.57
CA ASN A 197 -2.12 9.47 -3.38
C ASN A 197 -2.39 9.25 -4.88
#